data_AF-A0A843E7M9-F1
#
_entry.id   AF-A0A843E7M9-F1
#
_cell.length_a   1.000
_cell.length_b   1.000
_cell.length_c   1.000
_cell.angle_alpha   90.00
_cell.angle_beta   90.00
_cell.angle_gamma   90.00
#
_symmetry.space_group_name_H-M   'P 1'
#
loop_
_entity.id
_entity.type
_entity.pdbx_description
1 polymer ?
#
loop_
_entity_poly.entity_id
_entity_poly.type
_entity_poly.pdbx_seq_one_letter_code
_entity_poly.pdbx_strand_id
1 'polypeptide(L)'
;RLLSTSTQYTRVARSGEQKVFAANSGKRDVEIDTGASGSYSKTFGIGDSEWVLVNDDSGDVVETQTGSEFTYDFDVAGIYTWRCLGMVDGEAVGNYLTIFVDGLVERTFNWKDNSNDPHTYTLSILYSDYLGYVEDDIVRNQMGETHDLMFVTYKDKYIKRIAEDFNTMYASKSIEERIDIVLTMTQYIQYEYDSDTKGQEEYWKYPLETLFEQNGDCEDTSFLFCAIVKAMGYDTAIFIFDGHMASGVSYDRQPVDGGWYRTIGGKDYFYCETTAIGYDIGHAPSGLVFRYAYVVK
;
A
#
# COMPACT_ATOMS: atom_id res chain seq x y z
N ARG A 1 -32.28 2.49 -12.92
CA ARG A 1 -32.72 1.10 -12.62
C ARG A 1 -31.86 0.18 -13.49
N LEU A 2 -30.74 -0.32 -12.97
CA LEU A 2 -29.80 -1.12 -13.77
C LEU A 2 -30.42 -2.50 -14.01
N LEU A 3 -30.79 -2.76 -15.26
CA LEU A 3 -31.36 -4.03 -15.70
C LEU A 3 -30.23 -5.04 -15.72
N SER A 4 -30.24 -5.96 -14.76
CA SER A 4 -29.51 -7.23 -14.86
C SER A 4 -30.06 -7.98 -16.08
N THR A 5 -29.27 -8.06 -17.14
CA THR A 5 -29.52 -8.98 -18.25
C THR A 5 -28.49 -10.07 -18.18
N SER A 6 -28.95 -11.30 -18.04
CA SER A 6 -28.18 -12.54 -18.19
C SER A 6 -27.30 -12.47 -19.43
N THR A 7 -26.01 -12.18 -19.26
CA THR A 7 -25.07 -12.02 -20.38
C THR A 7 -24.00 -13.09 -20.24
N GLN A 8 -23.83 -13.90 -21.27
CA GLN A 8 -22.76 -14.88 -21.37
C GLN A 8 -21.52 -14.25 -22.00
N TYR A 9 -20.36 -14.54 -21.42
CA TYR A 9 -19.05 -14.14 -21.91
C TYR A 9 -18.45 -15.31 -22.70
N THR A 10 -17.96 -15.07 -23.92
CA THR A 10 -17.26 -16.09 -24.70
C THR A 10 -15.78 -15.72 -24.77
N ARG A 11 -14.93 -16.51 -24.11
CA ARG A 11 -13.47 -16.39 -24.16
C ARG A 11 -12.92 -17.49 -25.06
N VAL A 12 -12.00 -17.17 -25.97
CA VAL A 12 -11.21 -18.18 -26.69
C VAL A 12 -9.86 -18.30 -25.99
N ALA A 13 -9.79 -19.20 -25.01
CA ALA A 13 -8.54 -19.50 -24.31
C ALA A 13 -7.62 -20.38 -25.17
N ARG A 14 -6.36 -19.97 -25.36
CA ARG A 14 -5.28 -20.90 -25.73
C ARG A 14 -4.58 -21.33 -24.44
N SER A 15 -5.08 -22.44 -23.87
CA SER A 15 -4.65 -23.18 -22.67
C SER A 15 -4.57 -22.42 -21.33
N GLY A 16 -5.33 -22.90 -20.34
CA GLY A 16 -5.37 -22.41 -18.95
C GLY A 16 -6.79 -22.04 -18.52
N GLU A 17 -7.30 -22.64 -17.44
CA GLU A 17 -8.61 -22.30 -16.85
C GLU A 17 -8.54 -20.89 -16.24
N GLN A 18 -9.46 -20.00 -16.63
CA GLN A 18 -9.60 -18.68 -15.98
C GLN A 18 -11.05 -18.33 -15.69
N LYS A 19 -11.26 -17.62 -14.58
CA LYS A 19 -12.52 -17.01 -14.16
C LYS A 19 -12.53 -15.52 -14.51
N VAL A 20 -13.66 -15.04 -15.05
CA VAL A 20 -13.91 -13.62 -15.38
C VAL A 20 -15.02 -13.12 -14.47
N PHE A 21 -14.81 -12.00 -13.79
CA PHE A 21 -15.83 -11.36 -12.96
C PHE A 21 -16.43 -10.17 -13.69
N ALA A 22 -17.71 -10.26 -14.01
CA ALA A 22 -18.51 -9.08 -14.34
C ALA A 22 -19.95 -9.32 -13.91
N ALA A 23 -20.38 -8.58 -12.88
CA ALA A 23 -21.68 -7.94 -12.72
C ALA A 23 -21.93 -7.62 -11.23
N ASN A 24 -21.90 -6.33 -10.91
CA ASN A 24 -22.67 -5.65 -9.85
C ASN A 24 -23.25 -6.53 -8.73
N SER A 25 -22.39 -7.08 -7.86
CA SER A 25 -22.80 -7.59 -6.55
C SER A 25 -21.61 -7.48 -5.61
N GLY A 26 -21.81 -6.88 -4.43
CA GLY A 26 -20.75 -6.58 -3.45
C GLY A 26 -20.14 -7.80 -2.75
N LYS A 27 -19.91 -8.91 -3.47
CA LYS A 27 -19.17 -10.07 -2.98
C LYS A 27 -18.28 -10.65 -4.08
N ARG A 28 -17.01 -10.82 -3.72
CA ARG A 28 -15.94 -11.42 -4.53
C ARG A 28 -16.05 -12.95 -4.44
N ASP A 29 -16.25 -13.62 -5.57
CA ASP A 29 -15.89 -15.03 -5.69
C ASP A 29 -14.45 -15.09 -6.23
N VAL A 30 -13.60 -15.97 -5.70
CA VAL A 30 -12.14 -15.96 -5.94
C VAL A 30 -11.72 -17.19 -6.74
N GLU A 31 -10.81 -17.03 -7.71
CA GLU A 31 -9.72 -17.99 -7.96
C GLU A 31 -8.56 -17.33 -8.73
N ILE A 32 -7.33 -17.72 -8.36
CA ILE A 32 -6.05 -17.18 -8.84
C ILE A 32 -5.67 -17.87 -10.15
N ASP A 33 -5.28 -17.12 -11.17
CA ASP A 33 -4.48 -17.65 -12.29
C ASP A 33 -3.47 -16.63 -12.80
N THR A 34 -2.23 -17.07 -12.98
CA THR A 34 -1.07 -16.28 -13.38
C THR A 34 -0.82 -16.45 -14.88
N GLY A 35 -1.11 -15.44 -15.70
CA GLY A 35 -0.78 -15.46 -17.13
C GLY A 35 -1.09 -14.15 -17.88
N ALA A 36 -0.09 -13.61 -18.59
CA ALA A 36 -0.03 -12.26 -19.18
C ALA A 36 -0.71 -12.08 -20.55
N SER A 37 -1.94 -12.56 -20.74
CA SER A 37 -2.79 -12.14 -21.89
C SER A 37 -4.22 -12.66 -21.77
N GLY A 38 -5.17 -11.83 -22.20
CA GLY A 38 -6.59 -12.16 -22.20
C GLY A 38 -7.29 -11.48 -23.37
N SER A 39 -7.76 -12.25 -24.35
CA SER A 39 -8.65 -11.72 -25.38
C SER A 39 -10.08 -11.67 -24.85
N TYR A 40 -10.63 -10.47 -24.85
CA TYR A 40 -12.04 -10.22 -24.62
C TYR A 40 -12.70 -9.98 -25.97
N SER A 41 -13.91 -10.49 -26.16
CA SER A 41 -14.77 -10.05 -27.26
C SER A 41 -16.18 -9.92 -26.71
N LYS A 42 -16.84 -8.84 -27.10
CA LYS A 42 -18.28 -8.71 -27.00
C LYS A 42 -18.79 -8.29 -28.36
N THR A 43 -20.05 -8.51 -28.64
CA THR A 43 -20.75 -7.94 -29.80
C THR A 43 -21.91 -7.17 -29.22
N PHE A 44 -21.78 -5.84 -29.09
CA PHE A 44 -22.87 -5.01 -28.56
C PHE A 44 -23.41 -4.08 -29.63
N GLY A 45 -24.75 -4.05 -29.71
CA GLY A 45 -25.53 -3.27 -30.67
C GLY A 45 -25.58 -1.79 -30.34
N ILE A 46 -24.43 -1.16 -30.09
CA ILE A 46 -24.28 0.29 -29.93
C ILE A 46 -23.45 0.82 -31.12
N GLY A 47 -23.76 0.39 -32.34
CA GLY A 47 -23.19 0.93 -33.59
C GLY A 47 -21.66 1.14 -33.59
N ASP A 48 -21.19 2.06 -34.44
CA ASP A 48 -19.78 2.48 -34.55
C ASP A 48 -19.34 3.39 -33.38
N SER A 49 -19.79 3.13 -32.15
CA SER A 49 -19.43 3.96 -31.00
C SER A 49 -18.00 3.67 -30.55
N GLU A 50 -17.30 4.72 -30.14
CA GLU A 50 -15.95 4.64 -29.59
C GLU A 50 -15.98 4.10 -28.15
N TRP A 51 -15.08 3.16 -27.89
CA TRP A 51 -14.80 2.60 -26.57
C TRP A 51 -13.43 3.09 -26.12
N VAL A 52 -13.36 3.55 -24.88
CA VAL A 52 -12.15 4.06 -24.24
C VAL A 52 -11.83 3.16 -23.06
N LEU A 53 -10.66 2.53 -23.05
CA LEU A 53 -10.14 1.79 -21.90
C LEU A 53 -9.38 2.75 -21.02
N VAL A 54 -9.81 2.86 -19.78
CA VAL A 54 -9.15 3.68 -18.76
C VAL A 54 -8.53 2.76 -17.73
N ASN A 55 -7.28 2.99 -17.34
CA ASN A 55 -6.74 2.45 -16.10
C ASN A 55 -7.31 3.31 -14.96
N ASP A 56 -8.16 2.72 -14.12
CA ASP A 56 -8.85 3.45 -13.05
C ASP A 56 -7.91 3.85 -11.90
N ASP A 57 -6.74 3.20 -11.76
CA ASP A 57 -5.73 3.57 -10.76
C ASP A 57 -4.99 4.86 -11.15
N SER A 58 -4.57 4.98 -12.42
CA SER A 58 -3.84 6.17 -12.90
C SER A 58 -4.76 7.24 -13.50
N GLY A 59 -5.99 6.87 -13.86
CA GLY A 59 -6.92 7.71 -14.62
C GLY A 59 -6.57 7.83 -16.11
N ASP A 60 -5.51 7.17 -16.58
CA ASP A 60 -5.05 7.28 -17.95
C ASP A 60 -5.92 6.50 -18.92
N VAL A 61 -6.14 7.08 -20.10
CA VAL A 61 -6.65 6.34 -21.26
C VAL A 61 -5.51 5.48 -21.80
N VAL A 62 -5.68 4.16 -21.76
CA VAL A 62 -4.66 3.21 -22.22
C VAL A 62 -4.94 2.67 -23.62
N GLU A 63 -6.20 2.72 -24.09
CA GLU A 63 -6.57 2.27 -25.42
C GLU A 63 -7.91 2.89 -25.87
N THR A 64 -8.08 3.08 -27.18
CA THR A 64 -9.35 3.50 -27.79
C THR A 64 -9.67 2.61 -29.00
N GLN A 65 -10.84 1.98 -29.01
CA GLN A 65 -11.27 1.10 -30.11
C GLN A 65 -12.67 1.49 -30.59
N THR A 66 -12.94 1.23 -31.87
CA THR A 66 -14.25 1.44 -32.48
C THR A 66 -14.79 0.13 -33.02
N GLY A 67 -16.11 0.01 -33.06
CA GLY A 67 -16.79 -1.17 -33.59
C GLY A 67 -17.34 -2.08 -32.50
N SER A 68 -17.83 -3.23 -32.95
CA SER A 68 -18.62 -4.11 -32.07
C SER A 68 -17.79 -5.08 -31.25
N GLU A 69 -16.55 -5.38 -31.64
CA GLU A 69 -15.61 -6.32 -31.02
C GLU A 69 -14.24 -5.65 -30.81
N PHE A 70 -13.64 -5.85 -29.64
CA PHE A 70 -12.35 -5.25 -29.25
C PHE A 70 -11.58 -6.20 -28.34
N THR A 71 -10.26 -6.30 -28.53
CA THR A 71 -9.33 -7.13 -27.72
C THR A 71 -8.21 -6.24 -27.20
N TYR A 72 -7.77 -6.50 -25.97
CA TYR A 72 -6.65 -5.81 -25.34
C TYR A 72 -5.87 -6.76 -24.45
N ASP A 73 -4.54 -6.74 -24.56
CA ASP A 73 -3.64 -7.52 -23.71
C ASP A 73 -3.18 -6.66 -22.54
N PHE A 74 -3.53 -7.09 -21.33
CA PHE A 74 -3.13 -6.41 -20.10
C PHE A 74 -1.75 -6.90 -19.67
N ASP A 75 -0.80 -5.97 -19.57
CA ASP A 75 0.58 -6.19 -19.13
C ASP A 75 0.87 -5.64 -17.72
N VAL A 76 -0.04 -4.82 -17.19
CA VAL A 76 0.04 -4.21 -15.86
C VAL A 76 -1.17 -4.63 -15.03
N ALA A 77 -0.93 -4.96 -13.75
CA ALA A 77 -2.00 -5.21 -12.79
C ALA A 77 -2.69 -3.90 -12.42
N GLY A 78 -4.01 -3.92 -12.29
CA GLY A 78 -4.80 -2.73 -12.06
C GLY A 78 -6.29 -2.96 -12.24
N ILE A 79 -7.09 -1.94 -11.93
CA ILE A 79 -8.49 -1.89 -12.32
C ILE A 79 -8.59 -1.11 -13.62
N TYR A 80 -9.29 -1.66 -14.61
CA TYR A 80 -9.49 -1.04 -15.90
C TYR A 80 -10.97 -0.95 -16.22
N THR A 81 -11.43 0.18 -16.76
CA THR A 81 -12.81 0.30 -17.22
C THR A 81 -12.87 0.69 -18.68
N TRP A 82 -13.47 -0.19 -19.50
CA TRP A 82 -13.95 0.16 -20.83
C TRP A 82 -15.20 1.03 -20.70
N ARG A 83 -15.15 2.24 -21.26
CA ARG A 83 -16.21 3.25 -21.25
C ARG A 83 -16.65 3.51 -22.68
N CYS A 84 -17.93 3.43 -22.95
CA CYS A 84 -18.54 3.93 -24.19
C CYS A 84 -19.60 4.95 -23.82
N LEU A 85 -19.47 6.17 -24.34
CA LEU A 85 -20.40 7.27 -24.11
C LEU A 85 -21.00 7.70 -25.44
N GLY A 86 -22.32 7.86 -25.50
CA GLY A 86 -23.04 8.27 -26.69
C GLY A 86 -24.32 9.01 -26.35
N MET A 87 -25.09 9.35 -27.39
CA MET A 87 -26.39 10.02 -27.28
C MET A 87 -27.46 9.16 -27.95
N VAL A 88 -28.58 8.92 -27.27
CA VAL A 88 -29.78 8.27 -27.82
C VAL A 88 -30.97 9.15 -27.49
N ASP A 89 -31.73 9.56 -28.52
CA ASP A 89 -32.90 10.43 -28.39
C ASP A 89 -32.65 11.75 -27.62
N GLY A 90 -31.42 12.27 -27.70
CA GLY A 90 -31.01 13.49 -27.00
C GLY A 90 -30.60 13.29 -25.54
N GLU A 91 -30.61 12.04 -25.05
CA GLU A 91 -30.10 11.67 -23.73
C GLU A 91 -28.71 11.02 -23.83
N ALA A 92 -27.82 11.38 -22.90
CA ALA A 92 -26.53 10.73 -22.78
C ALA A 92 -26.71 9.31 -22.24
N VAL A 93 -26.19 8.33 -22.97
CA VAL A 93 -26.15 6.92 -22.58
C VAL A 93 -24.71 6.44 -22.50
N GLY A 94 -24.40 5.66 -21.49
CA GLY A 94 -23.06 5.14 -21.23
C GLY A 94 -23.06 3.65 -20.91
N ASN A 95 -22.04 2.93 -21.35
CA ASN A 95 -21.77 1.56 -20.95
C ASN A 95 -20.37 1.45 -20.35
N TYR A 96 -20.26 0.62 -19.32
CA TYR A 96 -19.05 0.39 -18.56
C TYR A 96 -18.80 -1.10 -18.44
N LEU A 97 -17.56 -1.53 -18.66
CA LEU A 97 -17.08 -2.86 -18.33
C LEU A 97 -15.78 -2.69 -17.53
N THR A 98 -15.87 -2.95 -16.23
CA THR A 98 -14.70 -2.97 -15.35
C THR A 98 -14.06 -4.34 -15.35
N ILE A 99 -12.73 -4.36 -15.46
CA ILE A 99 -11.86 -5.52 -15.54
C ILE A 99 -10.84 -5.35 -14.42
N PHE A 100 -10.76 -6.35 -13.55
CA PHE A 100 -9.72 -6.44 -12.54
C PHE A 100 -8.60 -7.32 -13.08
N VAL A 101 -7.39 -6.78 -13.17
CA VAL A 101 -6.19 -7.49 -13.59
C VAL A 101 -5.32 -7.68 -12.37
N ASP A 102 -5.23 -8.91 -11.88
CA ASP A 102 -4.32 -9.23 -10.78
C ASP A 102 -2.92 -9.55 -11.29
N GLY A 103 -1.92 -9.36 -10.44
CA GLY A 103 -0.54 -9.63 -10.78
C GLY A 103 0.44 -9.10 -9.76
N LEU A 104 1.68 -9.58 -9.85
CA LEU A 104 2.77 -9.06 -9.04
C LEU A 104 3.22 -7.72 -9.61
N VAL A 105 3.27 -6.73 -8.74
CA VAL A 105 3.73 -5.38 -9.01
C VAL A 105 5.02 -5.17 -8.24
N GLU A 106 6.10 -4.81 -8.92
CA GLU A 106 7.39 -4.54 -8.29
C GLU A 106 7.43 -3.11 -7.74
N ARG A 107 7.96 -2.99 -6.51
CA ARG A 107 8.25 -1.73 -5.83
C ARG A 107 9.70 -1.73 -5.41
N THR A 108 10.44 -0.70 -5.78
CA THR A 108 11.89 -0.62 -5.55
C THR A 108 12.21 0.60 -4.71
N PHE A 109 12.73 0.35 -3.52
CA PHE A 109 13.16 1.35 -2.56
C PHE A 109 14.66 1.57 -2.73
N ASN A 110 15.06 2.83 -2.84
CA ASN A 110 16.46 3.24 -2.91
C ASN A 110 16.70 4.29 -1.83
N TRP A 111 17.62 4.03 -0.92
CA TRP A 111 17.91 4.93 0.18
C TRP A 111 19.40 4.90 0.53
N LYS A 112 19.80 5.76 1.45
CA LYS A 112 21.11 5.71 2.08
C LYS A 112 20.96 5.65 3.58
N ASP A 113 21.81 4.87 4.23
CA ASP A 113 21.87 4.90 5.69
C ASP A 113 22.61 6.15 6.21
N ASN A 114 22.70 6.30 7.53
CA ASN A 114 23.38 7.44 8.16
C ASN A 114 24.89 7.49 7.90
N SER A 115 25.50 6.39 7.44
CA SER A 115 26.89 6.36 6.93
C SER A 115 26.98 6.76 5.46
N ASN A 116 25.85 7.13 4.83
CA ASN A 116 25.70 7.46 3.42
C ASN A 116 26.01 6.26 2.49
N ASP A 117 25.93 5.03 2.99
CA ASP A 117 26.02 3.81 2.19
C ASP A 117 24.69 3.58 1.46
N PRO A 118 24.70 3.34 0.13
CA PRO A 118 23.48 3.15 -0.64
C PRO A 118 22.91 1.74 -0.44
N HIS A 119 21.58 1.66 -0.35
CA HIS A 119 20.80 0.44 -0.26
C HIS A 119 19.69 0.43 -1.32
N THR A 120 19.39 -0.77 -1.84
CA THR A 120 18.28 -1.00 -2.76
C THR A 120 17.54 -2.26 -2.33
N TYR A 121 16.21 -2.19 -2.30
CA TYR A 121 15.36 -3.35 -2.04
C TYR A 121 14.17 -3.36 -2.98
N THR A 122 13.91 -4.50 -3.62
CA THR A 122 12.76 -4.69 -4.50
C THR A 122 11.80 -5.70 -3.89
N LEU A 123 10.55 -5.30 -3.74
CA LEU A 123 9.44 -6.12 -3.25
C LEU A 123 8.43 -6.34 -4.37
N SER A 124 8.00 -7.58 -4.58
CA SER A 124 6.88 -7.90 -5.48
C SER A 124 5.60 -8.06 -4.66
N ILE A 125 4.62 -7.19 -4.87
CA ILE A 125 3.33 -7.17 -4.15
C ILE A 125 2.23 -7.63 -5.11
N LEU A 126 1.35 -8.53 -4.66
CA LEU A 126 0.18 -8.92 -5.45
C LEU A 126 -0.85 -7.79 -5.36
N TYR A 127 -1.33 -7.31 -6.51
CA TYR A 127 -2.23 -6.15 -6.56
C TYR A 127 -3.52 -6.38 -5.76
N SER A 128 -4.08 -7.61 -5.77
CA SER A 128 -5.24 -7.95 -4.94
C SER A 128 -5.00 -7.86 -3.43
N ASP A 129 -3.79 -8.11 -2.94
CA ASP A 129 -3.47 -7.96 -1.52
C ASP A 129 -3.43 -6.47 -1.12
N TYR A 130 -2.84 -5.62 -1.97
CA TYR A 130 -2.88 -4.16 -1.79
C TYR A 130 -4.33 -3.65 -1.76
N LEU A 131 -5.15 -4.01 -2.76
CA LEU A 131 -6.55 -3.61 -2.79
C LEU A 131 -7.34 -4.15 -1.60
N GLY A 132 -6.99 -5.32 -1.08
CA GLY A 132 -7.59 -5.86 0.13
C GLY A 132 -7.44 -4.92 1.33
N TYR A 133 -6.29 -4.25 1.44
CA TYR A 133 -6.09 -3.21 2.45
C TYR A 133 -6.79 -1.91 2.09
N VAL A 134 -6.75 -1.44 0.84
CA VAL A 134 -7.43 -0.18 0.44
C VAL A 134 -8.94 -0.25 0.66
N GLU A 135 -9.56 -1.40 0.41
CA GLU A 135 -11.00 -1.60 0.55
C GLU A 135 -11.44 -1.95 1.98
N ASP A 136 -10.53 -2.02 2.94
CA ASP A 136 -10.91 -2.30 4.33
C ASP A 136 -11.69 -1.12 4.93
N ASP A 137 -12.92 -1.40 5.36
CA ASP A 137 -13.94 -0.45 5.85
C ASP A 137 -13.74 -0.10 7.34
N ILE A 138 -12.48 -0.08 7.78
CA ILE A 138 -12.12 0.39 9.11
C ILE A 138 -12.06 1.92 9.14
N VAL A 139 -12.08 2.48 10.36
CA VAL A 139 -11.87 3.91 10.55
C VAL A 139 -10.39 4.24 10.32
N ARG A 140 -10.10 5.23 9.47
CA ARG A 140 -8.75 5.57 8.98
C ARG A 140 -8.15 6.79 9.67
N ASN A 141 -8.40 6.94 10.97
CA ASN A 141 -7.85 8.04 11.76
C ASN A 141 -7.61 7.61 13.21
N GLN A 142 -7.00 8.51 13.99
CA GLN A 142 -6.74 8.27 15.41
C GLN A 142 -8.03 8.00 16.19
N MET A 143 -8.06 6.88 16.92
CA MET A 143 -9.17 6.53 17.80
C MET A 143 -8.68 6.17 19.21
N GLY A 144 -7.86 5.13 19.34
CA GLY A 144 -7.38 4.65 20.64
C GLY A 144 -6.56 3.36 20.55
N GLU A 145 -5.85 2.99 21.61
CA GLU A 145 -4.79 1.95 21.60
C GLU A 145 -5.10 0.71 20.77
N THR A 146 -6.24 0.05 21.01
CA THR A 146 -6.59 -1.20 20.32
C THR A 146 -6.83 -0.99 18.82
N HIS A 147 -7.43 0.15 18.48
CA HIS A 147 -7.67 0.53 17.11
C HIS A 147 -6.35 0.89 16.42
N ASP A 148 -5.62 1.83 16.99
CA ASP A 148 -4.44 2.43 16.37
C ASP A 148 -3.32 1.39 16.18
N LEU A 149 -3.17 0.46 17.13
CA LEU A 149 -2.20 -0.64 17.01
C LEU A 149 -2.56 -1.67 15.94
N MET A 150 -3.79 -1.69 15.40
CA MET A 150 -4.16 -2.61 14.33
C MET A 150 -3.45 -2.31 13.02
N PHE A 151 -3.04 -1.05 12.81
CA PHE A 151 -2.29 -0.63 11.63
C PHE A 151 -0.84 -1.15 11.63
N VAL A 152 -0.29 -1.51 12.79
CA VAL A 152 1.04 -2.12 12.88
C VAL A 152 0.95 -3.61 12.49
N THR A 153 0.73 -3.89 11.20
CA THR A 153 0.48 -5.23 10.65
C THR A 153 1.75 -6.09 10.55
N TYR A 154 2.53 -6.20 11.64
CA TYR A 154 3.81 -6.93 11.69
C TYR A 154 3.70 -8.44 11.37
N LYS A 155 2.49 -8.98 11.31
CA LYS A 155 2.24 -10.39 10.93
C LYS A 155 1.99 -10.59 9.44
N ASP A 156 1.83 -9.51 8.68
CA ASP A 156 1.63 -9.51 7.23
C ASP A 156 2.79 -10.21 6.52
N LYS A 157 2.48 -10.90 5.42
CA LYS A 157 3.46 -11.74 4.70
C LYS A 157 4.57 -10.92 4.04
N TYR A 158 4.27 -9.70 3.57
CA TYR A 158 5.25 -8.81 2.96
C TYR A 158 6.15 -8.19 4.02
N ILE A 159 5.58 -7.78 5.16
CA ILE A 159 6.35 -7.25 6.29
C ILE A 159 7.30 -8.30 6.87
N LYS A 160 6.82 -9.54 7.06
CA LYS A 160 7.70 -10.66 7.45
C LYS A 160 8.81 -10.92 6.44
N ARG A 161 8.49 -10.85 5.14
CA ARG A 161 9.49 -11.05 4.09
C ARG A 161 10.59 -9.99 4.15
N ILE A 162 10.22 -8.71 4.28
CA ILE A 162 11.20 -7.62 4.47
C ILE A 162 12.07 -7.90 5.70
N ALA A 163 11.45 -8.23 6.84
CA ALA A 163 12.18 -8.51 8.07
C ALA A 163 13.17 -9.69 7.94
N GLU A 164 12.76 -10.78 7.28
CA GLU A 164 13.61 -11.95 7.00
C GLU A 164 14.77 -11.61 6.06
N ASP A 165 14.46 -10.89 4.97
CA ASP A 165 15.46 -10.45 4.00
C ASP A 165 16.47 -9.52 4.67
N PHE A 166 16.03 -8.54 5.45
CA PHE A 166 16.92 -7.57 6.11
C PHE A 166 17.77 -8.22 7.20
N ASN A 167 17.20 -9.14 7.99
CA ASN A 167 17.98 -9.94 8.93
C ASN A 167 19.07 -10.77 8.24
N THR A 168 18.82 -11.23 7.01
CA THR A 168 19.78 -11.99 6.21
C THR A 168 20.83 -11.09 5.57
N MET A 169 20.42 -10.04 4.86
CA MET A 169 21.29 -9.10 4.15
C MET A 169 22.26 -8.38 5.10
N TYR A 170 21.80 -8.08 6.31
CA TYR A 170 22.54 -7.30 7.29
C TYR A 170 22.96 -8.13 8.51
N ALA A 171 23.07 -9.45 8.37
CA ALA A 171 23.41 -10.37 9.47
C ALA A 171 24.74 -10.03 10.18
N SER A 172 25.69 -9.42 9.47
CA SER A 172 26.99 -9.01 10.03
C SER A 172 26.96 -7.67 10.76
N LYS A 173 25.87 -6.89 10.64
CA LYS A 173 25.70 -5.60 11.29
C LYS A 173 25.19 -5.78 12.72
N SER A 174 25.51 -4.81 13.58
CA SER A 174 24.96 -4.74 14.93
C SER A 174 23.43 -4.63 14.90
N ILE A 175 22.79 -4.82 16.07
CA ILE A 175 21.34 -4.65 16.19
C ILE A 175 20.93 -3.21 15.85
N GLU A 176 21.68 -2.24 16.37
CA GLU A 176 21.44 -0.81 16.13
C GLU A 176 21.53 -0.47 14.65
N GLU A 177 22.61 -0.85 13.96
CA GLU A 177 22.77 -0.62 12.52
C GLU A 177 21.66 -1.27 11.68
N ARG A 178 21.16 -2.45 12.08
CA ARG A 178 20.05 -3.12 11.37
C ARG A 178 18.74 -2.35 11.51
N ILE A 179 18.43 -1.87 12.71
CA ILE A 179 17.22 -1.07 12.95
C ILE A 179 17.36 0.29 12.26
N ASP A 180 18.55 0.87 12.27
CA ASP A 180 18.85 2.16 11.63
C ASP A 180 18.71 2.10 10.10
N ILE A 181 19.05 0.95 9.48
CA ILE A 181 18.79 0.73 8.05
C ILE A 181 17.29 0.73 7.74
N VAL A 182 16.45 0.16 8.62
CA VAL A 182 14.99 0.23 8.48
C VAL A 182 14.50 1.66 8.70
N LEU A 183 15.04 2.36 9.70
CA LEU A 183 14.69 3.75 9.99
C LEU A 183 14.96 4.64 8.78
N THR A 184 16.17 4.56 8.23
CA THR A 184 16.58 5.33 7.05
C THR A 184 15.81 4.92 5.79
N MET A 185 15.42 3.65 5.64
CA MET A 185 14.49 3.25 4.57
C MET A 185 13.16 4.02 4.70
N THR A 186 12.58 4.09 5.90
CA THR A 186 11.31 4.82 6.11
C THR A 186 11.45 6.33 5.92
N GLN A 187 12.58 6.93 6.32
CA GLN A 187 12.88 8.36 6.10
C GLN A 187 13.00 8.76 4.62
N TYR A 188 13.24 7.79 3.74
CA TYR A 188 13.34 8.01 2.30
C TYR A 188 12.02 7.78 1.55
N ILE A 189 10.96 7.37 2.25
CA ILE A 189 9.61 7.32 1.67
C ILE A 189 9.14 8.75 1.44
N GLN A 190 8.48 8.99 0.30
CA GLN A 190 8.06 10.33 -0.06
C GLN A 190 6.98 10.83 0.90
N TYR A 191 7.27 11.94 1.59
CA TYR A 191 6.30 12.57 2.48
C TYR A 191 5.18 13.24 1.67
N GLU A 192 3.93 12.81 1.88
CA GLU A 192 2.75 13.40 1.24
C GLU A 192 1.58 13.45 2.24
N TYR A 193 0.91 14.60 2.34
CA TYR A 193 -0.26 14.75 3.21
C TYR A 193 -1.49 14.04 2.63
N ASP A 194 -2.34 13.51 3.49
CA ASP A 194 -3.60 12.89 3.09
C ASP A 194 -4.56 13.86 2.39
N SER A 195 -4.51 15.14 2.74
CA SER A 195 -5.29 16.17 2.05
C SER A 195 -4.97 16.25 0.56
N ASP A 196 -3.72 15.96 0.19
CA ASP A 196 -3.24 16.04 -1.18
C ASP A 196 -3.48 14.74 -1.94
N THR A 197 -3.42 13.59 -1.27
CA THR A 197 -3.49 12.26 -1.91
C THR A 197 -4.87 11.60 -1.83
N LYS A 198 -5.59 11.78 -0.73
CA LYS A 198 -6.91 11.16 -0.47
C LYS A 198 -8.05 12.18 -0.40
N GLY A 199 -7.73 13.48 -0.34
CA GLY A 199 -8.72 14.56 -0.27
C GLY A 199 -9.47 14.59 1.07
N GLN A 200 -8.89 14.04 2.12
CA GLN A 200 -9.41 14.00 3.49
C GLN A 200 -8.39 14.60 4.46
N GLU A 201 -8.83 15.01 5.66
CA GLU A 201 -7.88 15.51 6.65
C GLU A 201 -6.92 14.42 7.14
N GLU A 202 -7.37 13.17 7.18
CA GLU A 202 -6.59 12.01 7.63
C GLU A 202 -7.07 10.73 6.92
N TYR A 203 -6.12 9.86 6.55
CA TYR A 203 -6.29 8.52 6.01
C TYR A 203 -5.08 7.65 6.41
N TRP A 204 -5.18 7.00 7.56
CA TRP A 204 -4.12 6.09 8.04
C TRP A 204 -3.95 4.91 7.09
N LYS A 205 -2.78 4.79 6.48
CA LYS A 205 -2.42 3.68 5.62
C LYS A 205 -1.94 2.49 6.44
N TYR A 206 -2.27 1.30 5.95
CA TYR A 206 -1.55 0.11 6.37
C TYR A 206 -0.13 0.12 5.80
N PRO A 207 0.84 -0.51 6.47
CA PRO A 207 2.21 -0.68 5.96
C PRO A 207 2.30 -1.18 4.51
N LEU A 208 1.38 -2.06 4.07
CA LEU A 208 1.37 -2.52 2.68
C LEU A 208 0.92 -1.45 1.69
N GLU A 209 -0.03 -0.58 2.06
CA GLU A 209 -0.41 0.59 1.26
C GLU A 209 0.77 1.56 1.14
N THR A 210 1.46 1.89 2.25
CA THR A 210 2.67 2.74 2.23
C THR A 210 3.77 2.17 1.32
N LEU A 211 4.00 0.85 1.38
CA LEU A 211 4.97 0.17 0.51
C LEU A 211 4.53 0.16 -0.97
N PHE A 212 3.24 -0.01 -1.23
CA PHE A 212 2.71 -0.07 -2.59
C PHE A 212 2.63 1.31 -3.25
N GLU A 213 2.21 2.34 -2.51
CA GLU A 213 2.11 3.71 -3.01
C GLU A 213 3.47 4.43 -2.97
N GLN A 214 4.42 3.97 -2.14
CA GLN A 214 5.76 4.55 -1.92
C GLN A 214 5.72 5.99 -1.38
N ASN A 215 4.64 6.35 -0.69
CA ASN A 215 4.42 7.62 -0.03
C ASN A 215 3.64 7.43 1.28
N GLY A 216 3.61 8.47 2.10
CA GLY A 216 2.85 8.55 3.34
C GLY A 216 3.37 9.68 4.21
N ASP A 217 2.71 9.94 5.33
CA ASP A 217 3.10 10.96 6.29
C ASP A 217 3.54 10.35 7.64
N CYS A 218 3.27 11.05 8.75
CA CYS A 218 3.91 10.76 10.02
C CYS A 218 3.48 9.42 10.64
N GLU A 219 2.20 9.10 10.56
CA GLU A 219 1.65 7.84 11.06
C GLU A 219 1.97 6.68 10.13
N ASP A 220 1.89 6.87 8.81
CA ASP A 220 2.08 5.82 7.81
C ASP A 220 3.48 5.23 7.92
N THR A 221 4.48 6.12 7.92
CA THR A 221 5.88 5.75 8.05
C THR A 221 6.19 5.20 9.44
N SER A 222 5.48 5.67 10.48
CA SER A 222 5.60 5.13 11.84
C SER A 222 5.05 3.71 11.96
N PHE A 223 3.88 3.42 11.38
CA PHE A 223 3.31 2.08 11.34
C PHE A 223 4.21 1.13 10.57
N LEU A 224 4.73 1.56 9.41
CA LEU A 224 5.64 0.75 8.60
C LEU A 224 6.93 0.40 9.35
N PHE A 225 7.60 1.40 9.96
CA PHE A 225 8.80 1.16 10.75
C PHE A 225 8.51 0.18 11.90
N CYS A 226 7.46 0.46 12.68
CA CYS A 226 7.10 -0.40 13.81
C CYS A 226 6.76 -1.82 13.38
N ALA A 227 6.11 -1.99 12.22
CA ALA A 227 5.72 -3.30 11.70
C ALA A 227 6.94 -4.13 11.28
N ILE A 228 7.88 -3.55 10.52
CA ILE A 228 9.10 -4.23 10.08
C ILE A 228 9.97 -4.60 11.29
N VAL A 229 10.23 -3.63 12.17
CA VAL A 229 11.12 -3.83 13.33
C VAL A 229 10.52 -4.83 14.34
N LYS A 230 9.19 -4.83 14.52
CA LYS A 230 8.49 -5.87 15.30
C LYS A 230 8.62 -7.25 14.66
N ALA A 231 8.48 -7.34 13.34
CA ALA A 231 8.67 -8.59 12.60
C ALA A 231 10.13 -9.09 12.65
N MET A 232 11.11 -8.19 12.79
CA MET A 232 12.52 -8.55 13.04
C MET A 232 12.77 -9.07 14.47
N GLY A 233 11.80 -8.95 15.38
CA GLY A 233 11.84 -9.50 16.73
C GLY A 233 12.13 -8.48 17.84
N TYR A 234 12.09 -7.19 17.55
CA TYR A 234 12.29 -6.13 18.54
C TYR A 234 10.96 -5.54 19.00
N ASP A 235 10.87 -5.11 20.25
CA ASP A 235 9.64 -4.47 20.71
C ASP A 235 9.56 -3.04 20.19
N THR A 236 8.37 -2.65 19.74
CA THR A 236 8.11 -1.32 19.19
C THR A 236 6.98 -0.62 19.91
N ALA A 237 6.91 0.69 19.78
CA ALA A 237 5.85 1.52 20.31
C ALA A 237 5.52 2.63 19.32
N ILE A 238 4.26 3.06 19.32
CA ILE A 238 3.82 4.28 18.66
C ILE A 238 3.83 5.40 19.69
N PHE A 239 4.46 6.51 19.36
CA PHE A 239 4.49 7.72 20.18
C PHE A 239 3.60 8.79 19.57
N ILE A 240 2.68 9.30 20.39
CA ILE A 240 1.73 10.33 20.00
C ILE A 240 2.13 11.67 20.63
N PHE A 241 2.22 12.69 19.80
CA PHE A 241 2.51 14.07 20.17
C PHE A 241 1.38 15.00 19.69
N ASP A 242 1.43 16.26 20.09
CA ASP A 242 0.56 17.30 19.53
C ASP A 242 0.89 17.51 18.04
N GLY A 243 0.07 16.96 17.14
CA GLY A 243 0.19 17.12 15.70
C GLY A 243 1.35 16.35 15.06
N HIS A 244 1.86 15.31 15.72
CA HIS A 244 2.90 14.43 15.18
C HIS A 244 2.78 13.02 15.74
N MET A 245 3.08 12.03 14.90
CA MET A 245 3.28 10.63 15.29
C MET A 245 4.72 10.23 15.00
N ALA A 246 5.32 9.48 15.92
CA ALA A 246 6.63 8.91 15.71
C ALA A 246 6.69 7.46 16.22
N SER A 247 7.78 6.79 15.90
CA SER A 247 8.02 5.42 16.33
C SER A 247 8.93 5.34 17.55
N GLY A 248 8.86 4.19 18.22
CA GLY A 248 9.72 3.80 19.32
C GLY A 248 10.21 2.37 19.16
N VAL A 249 11.46 2.10 19.54
CA VAL A 249 12.04 0.77 19.52
C VAL A 249 12.76 0.44 20.83
N SER A 250 12.64 -0.81 21.28
CA SER A 250 13.34 -1.33 22.45
C SER A 250 14.26 -2.50 22.05
N TYR A 251 15.54 -2.35 22.39
CA TYR A 251 16.59 -3.34 22.21
C TYR A 251 17.66 -3.15 23.30
N ASP A 252 18.63 -4.05 23.39
CA ASP A 252 19.69 -3.98 24.40
C ASP A 252 20.66 -2.82 24.11
N ARG A 253 20.27 -1.62 24.54
CA ARG A 253 21.02 -0.36 24.44
C ARG A 253 20.79 0.46 25.70
N GLN A 254 21.84 1.17 26.13
CA GLN A 254 21.74 2.16 27.19
C GLN A 254 21.30 3.50 26.61
N PRO A 255 20.46 4.29 27.32
CA PRO A 255 20.15 5.64 26.92
C PRO A 255 21.41 6.48 26.69
N VAL A 256 21.44 7.20 25.57
CA VAL A 256 22.47 8.20 25.28
C VAL A 256 22.13 9.51 25.98
N ASP A 257 23.14 10.23 26.46
CA ASP A 257 22.93 11.53 27.09
C ASP A 257 22.29 12.51 26.10
N GLY A 258 21.25 13.22 26.55
CA GLY A 258 20.42 14.07 25.67
C GLY A 258 19.49 13.32 24.70
N GLY A 259 19.49 11.97 24.69
CA GLY A 259 18.59 11.16 23.87
C GLY A 259 17.15 11.17 24.38
N TRP A 260 16.20 10.91 23.46
CA TRP A 260 14.78 10.80 23.76
C TRP A 260 14.35 9.34 23.80
N TYR A 261 13.73 8.95 24.91
CA TYR A 261 13.10 7.64 25.09
C TYR A 261 11.93 7.72 26.08
N ARG A 262 11.15 6.65 26.17
CA ARG A 262 10.14 6.43 27.21
C ARG A 262 10.29 5.04 27.82
N THR A 263 10.33 4.98 29.14
CA THR A 263 10.27 3.70 29.87
C THR A 263 8.81 3.27 30.03
N ILE A 264 8.43 2.16 29.42
CA ILE A 264 7.07 1.60 29.46
C ILE A 264 7.17 0.13 29.85
N GLY A 265 6.47 -0.28 30.91
CA GLY A 265 6.51 -1.68 31.37
C GLY A 265 7.91 -2.19 31.75
N GLY A 266 8.81 -1.29 32.16
CA GLY A 266 10.20 -1.62 32.52
C GLY A 266 11.17 -1.78 31.35
N LYS A 267 10.75 -1.42 30.13
CA LYS A 267 11.59 -1.37 28.93
C LYS A 267 11.72 0.06 28.42
N ASP A 268 12.91 0.41 27.94
CA ASP A 268 13.15 1.71 27.30
C ASP A 268 12.87 1.61 25.81
N TYR A 269 12.02 2.51 25.31
CA TYR A 269 11.68 2.67 23.91
C TYR A 269 12.30 3.98 23.41
N PHE A 270 13.31 3.88 22.54
CA PHE A 270 14.04 5.01 21.95
C PHE A 270 13.26 5.62 20.79
N TYR A 271 13.24 6.95 20.69
CA TYR A 271 12.57 7.67 19.60
C TYR A 271 13.13 7.30 18.23
N CYS A 272 12.27 7.17 17.23
CA CYS A 272 12.62 6.96 15.85
C CYS A 272 11.83 7.94 14.98
N GLU A 273 12.53 8.93 14.40
CA GLU A 273 11.94 9.86 13.43
C GLU A 273 11.87 9.20 12.06
N THR A 274 10.67 8.89 11.59
CA THR A 274 10.47 8.21 10.30
C THR A 274 10.23 9.16 9.14
N THR A 275 10.01 10.45 9.41
CA THR A 275 9.59 11.43 8.39
C THR A 275 10.71 12.30 7.84
N ALA A 276 11.86 12.34 8.53
CA ALA A 276 12.96 13.24 8.19
C ALA A 276 14.30 12.51 8.16
N ILE A 277 15.04 12.71 7.07
CA ILE A 277 16.37 12.12 6.86
C ILE A 277 17.37 12.66 7.88
N GLY A 278 18.22 11.77 8.40
CA GLY A 278 19.39 12.12 9.21
C GLY A 278 19.15 12.14 10.72
N TYR A 279 17.99 11.66 11.16
CA TYR A 279 17.73 11.38 12.57
C TYR A 279 18.12 9.93 12.89
N ASP A 280 19.04 9.75 13.84
CA ASP A 280 19.34 8.42 14.39
C ASP A 280 18.34 8.00 15.47
N ILE A 281 18.35 6.72 15.79
CA ILE A 281 17.60 6.16 16.92
C ILE A 281 17.96 6.88 18.22
N GLY A 282 16.96 7.41 18.90
CA GLY A 282 17.07 8.15 20.15
C GLY A 282 17.20 9.67 19.96
N HIS A 283 17.25 10.18 18.73
CA HIS A 283 17.26 11.62 18.47
C HIS A 283 15.88 12.10 18.04
N ALA A 284 15.30 13.01 18.82
CA ALA A 284 14.00 13.61 18.52
C ALA A 284 14.16 15.10 18.18
N PRO A 285 13.34 15.65 17.28
CA PRO A 285 13.32 17.09 17.03
C PRO A 285 12.93 17.86 18.31
N SER A 286 13.46 19.08 18.44
CA SER A 286 13.10 19.97 19.55
C SER A 286 11.66 20.46 19.44
N GLY A 287 10.99 20.66 20.58
CA GLY A 287 9.65 21.27 20.62
C GLY A 287 8.48 20.30 20.57
N LEU A 288 8.74 18.99 20.51
CA LEU A 288 7.70 17.97 20.59
C LEU A 288 7.00 17.96 21.96
N VAL A 289 5.66 17.99 21.93
CA VAL A 289 4.80 17.88 23.13
C VAL A 289 4.24 16.47 23.20
N PHE A 290 4.86 15.61 24.02
CA PHE A 290 4.47 14.21 24.17
C PHE A 290 3.12 14.07 24.87
N ARG A 291 2.23 13.23 24.34
CA ARG A 291 0.94 12.90 24.95
C ARG A 291 0.97 11.53 25.61
N TYR A 292 1.14 10.48 24.82
CA TYR A 292 1.10 9.09 25.29
C TYR A 292 1.77 8.16 24.27
N ALA A 293 1.85 6.88 24.61
CA ALA A 293 2.46 5.85 23.81
C ALA A 293 1.65 4.55 23.84
N TYR A 294 1.64 3.83 22.73
CA TYR A 294 1.06 2.49 22.63
C TYR A 294 2.14 1.47 22.29
N VAL A 295 2.29 0.45 23.14
CA VAL A 295 3.28 -0.62 22.91
C VAL A 295 2.68 -1.69 22.01
N VAL A 296 3.40 -2.03 20.94
CA VAL A 296 3.02 -3.09 20.01
C VAL A 296 3.26 -4.44 20.70
N LYS A 297 2.18 -5.14 21.05
CA LYS A 297 2.22 -6.41 21.78
C LYS A 297 2.55 -7.58 20.86
#